data_AF-A0A1Y2A1Y8-F1
#
_entry.id   AF-A0A1Y2A1Y8-F1
#
_cell.length_a   1.000
_cell.length_b   1.000
_cell.length_c   1.000
_cell.angle_alpha   90.00
_cell.angle_beta   90.00
_cell.angle_gamma   90.00
#
_symmetry.space_group_name_H-M   'P 1'
#
loop_
_entity.id
_entity.type
_entity.pdbx_description
1 polymer ?
#
loop_
_entity_poly.entity_id
_entity_poly.type
_entity_poly.pdbx_seq_one_letter_code
_entity_poly.pdbx_strand_id
1 'polypeptide(L)'
;MSEMLYHVKRTIVDLKNDVTGALQKVDIRGTYTDLAKAKEAAKREIVDEGYEKDDFPVYDVKGDPDEWKHGDGIFVYAEAPEGEKFWVRIETTPNELNLKGTNGKVEEKLFHVIQTTIHYNKDRSGAIRDTSIEGTFTNFDDAKKKALTCLLDEDVSKSDFAEYDEFTGQQDWAFGEDTIVHAVGVAGENYVVAIIRK
;
A
#
# COMPACT_ATOMS: atom_id res chain seq x y z
N MET A 1 23.43 -10.27 3.69
CA MET A 1 22.06 -9.97 4.15
C MET A 1 21.60 -8.77 3.35
N SER A 2 20.34 -8.72 2.91
CA SER A 2 19.87 -7.59 2.10
C SER A 2 19.71 -6.35 2.97
N GLU A 3 20.18 -5.21 2.49
CA GLU A 3 19.97 -3.89 3.12
C GLU A 3 18.54 -3.37 2.89
N MET A 4 17.82 -3.96 1.93
CA MET A 4 16.49 -3.56 1.50
C MET A 4 15.50 -4.71 1.59
N LEU A 5 14.24 -4.36 1.84
CA LEU A 5 13.07 -5.22 1.69
C LEU A 5 12.30 -4.80 0.44
N TYR A 6 11.74 -5.78 -0.26
CA TYR A 6 10.93 -5.59 -1.46
C TYR A 6 9.53 -6.12 -1.19
N HIS A 7 8.53 -5.26 -1.24
CA HIS A 7 7.16 -5.57 -0.90
C HIS A 7 6.32 -5.65 -2.17
N VAL A 8 5.67 -6.79 -2.38
CA VAL A 8 4.67 -6.92 -3.45
C VAL A 8 3.37 -6.32 -2.92
N LYS A 9 3.03 -5.12 -3.38
CA LYS A 9 1.81 -4.40 -3.01
C LYS A 9 0.79 -4.51 -4.14
N ARG A 10 -0.43 -4.90 -3.81
CA ARG A 10 -1.58 -4.86 -4.73
C ARG A 10 -2.49 -3.72 -4.34
N THR A 11 -3.03 -3.03 -5.33
CA THR A 11 -4.17 -2.13 -5.16
C THR A 11 -5.30 -2.56 -6.07
N ILE A 12 -6.51 -2.56 -5.54
CA ILE A 12 -7.76 -2.79 -6.26
C ILE A 12 -8.60 -1.53 -6.16
N VAL A 13 -9.03 -0.97 -7.29
CA VAL A 13 -10.02 0.11 -7.36
C VAL A 13 -11.37 -0.51 -7.67
N ASP A 14 -12.31 -0.35 -6.74
CA ASP A 14 -13.64 -0.95 -6.83
C ASP A 14 -14.61 0.03 -7.52
N LEU A 15 -14.49 0.12 -8.85
CA LEU A 15 -15.40 0.95 -9.66
C LEU A 15 -16.83 0.38 -9.75
N LYS A 16 -17.01 -0.89 -9.37
CA LYS A 16 -18.31 -1.54 -9.33
C LYS A 16 -19.18 -0.96 -8.22
N ASN A 17 -18.63 -0.83 -7.01
CA ASN A 17 -19.35 -0.29 -5.86
C ASN A 17 -19.15 1.22 -5.68
N ASP A 18 -18.10 1.79 -6.25
CA ASP A 18 -17.83 3.23 -6.25
C ASP A 18 -17.27 3.70 -7.59
N VAL A 19 -18.16 4.19 -8.45
CA VAL A 19 -17.83 4.72 -9.79
C VAL A 19 -16.85 5.89 -9.77
N THR A 20 -16.65 6.53 -8.62
CA THR A 20 -15.67 7.61 -8.50
C THR A 20 -14.23 7.11 -8.46
N GLY A 21 -14.01 5.87 -8.01
CA GLY A 21 -12.68 5.28 -7.80
C GLY A 21 -12.04 5.63 -6.46
N ALA A 22 -12.81 6.18 -5.53
CA ALA A 22 -12.36 6.46 -4.17
C ALA A 22 -12.38 5.22 -3.27
N LEU A 23 -13.10 4.17 -3.62
CA LEU A 23 -13.00 2.88 -2.94
C LEU A 23 -11.80 2.11 -3.50
N GLN A 24 -10.69 2.14 -2.75
CA GLN A 24 -9.47 1.43 -3.10
C GLN A 24 -9.04 0.53 -1.94
N LYS A 25 -8.74 -0.72 -2.25
CA LYS A 25 -8.18 -1.69 -1.30
C LYS A 25 -6.70 -1.89 -1.58
N VAL A 26 -5.87 -1.77 -0.54
CA VAL A 26 -4.42 -2.01 -0.62
C VAL A 26 -4.07 -3.23 0.22
N ASP A 27 -3.30 -4.15 -0.37
CA ASP A 27 -2.82 -5.36 0.30
C ASP A 27 -1.31 -5.52 0.10
N ILE A 28 -0.59 -5.95 1.15
CA ILE A 28 0.79 -6.42 1.02
C ILE A 28 0.77 -7.94 0.82
N ARG A 29 1.13 -8.39 -0.37
CA ARG A 29 1.03 -9.80 -0.79
C ARG A 29 2.24 -10.62 -0.37
N GLY A 30 3.39 -9.97 -0.19
CA GLY A 30 4.57 -10.60 0.40
C GLY A 30 5.74 -9.63 0.52
N THR A 31 6.69 -9.97 1.38
CA THR A 31 7.92 -9.21 1.60
C THR A 31 9.12 -10.10 1.29
N TYR A 32 10.09 -9.56 0.56
CA TYR A 32 11.22 -10.29 0.02
C TYR A 32 12.53 -9.59 0.36
N THR A 33 13.59 -10.37 0.60
CA THR A 33 14.96 -9.89 0.69
C THR A 33 15.72 -10.00 -0.63
N ASP A 34 15.05 -10.50 -1.68
CA ASP A 34 15.61 -10.69 -3.03
C ASP A 34 14.68 -10.04 -4.06
N LEU A 35 15.21 -9.07 -4.81
CA LEU A 35 14.45 -8.32 -5.81
C LEU A 35 13.99 -9.20 -6.98
N ALA A 36 14.79 -10.17 -7.43
CA ALA A 36 14.41 -11.06 -8.50
C ALA A 36 13.21 -11.92 -8.07
N LYS A 37 13.22 -12.42 -6.83
CA LYS A 37 12.09 -13.17 -6.25
C LYS A 37 10.85 -12.31 -6.10
N ALA A 38 10.99 -11.06 -5.66
CA ALA A 38 9.88 -10.11 -5.60
C ALA A 38 9.26 -9.86 -6.99
N LYS A 39 10.09 -9.71 -8.04
CA LYS A 39 9.63 -9.54 -9.42
C LYS A 39 8.90 -10.77 -9.96
N GLU A 40 9.42 -11.98 -9.69
CA GLU A 40 8.75 -13.23 -10.06
C GLU A 40 7.38 -13.33 -9.39
N ALA A 41 7.29 -13.03 -8.09
CA ALA A 41 6.04 -13.05 -7.34
C ALA A 41 5.06 -11.97 -7.81
N ALA A 42 5.51 -10.74 -8.03
CA ALA A 42 4.65 -9.64 -8.48
C ALA A 42 3.96 -9.95 -9.83
N LYS A 43 4.67 -10.59 -10.77
CA LYS A 43 4.11 -10.98 -12.08
C LYS A 43 3.06 -12.09 -12.01
N ARG A 44 3.06 -12.87 -10.92
CA ARG A 44 2.16 -14.01 -10.71
C ARG A 44 1.04 -13.72 -9.72
N GLU A 45 1.13 -12.61 -8.99
CA GLU A 45 0.28 -12.33 -7.82
C GLU A 45 -1.22 -12.53 -8.10
N ILE A 46 -1.76 -11.93 -9.16
CA ILE A 46 -3.19 -12.06 -9.49
C ILE A 46 -3.60 -13.53 -9.73
N VAL A 47 -2.74 -14.32 -10.39
CA VAL A 47 -3.02 -15.75 -10.65
C VAL A 47 -2.85 -16.60 -9.38
N ASP A 48 -1.85 -16.29 -8.55
CA ASP A 48 -1.61 -17.00 -7.29
C ASP A 48 -2.75 -16.75 -6.28
N GLU A 49 -3.55 -15.71 -6.47
CA GLU A 49 -4.79 -15.41 -5.71
C GLU A 49 -6.02 -16.19 -6.19
N GLY A 50 -5.89 -16.94 -7.29
CA GLY A 50 -6.94 -17.77 -7.85
C GLY A 50 -7.76 -17.14 -8.97
N TYR A 51 -7.38 -15.95 -9.45
CA TYR A 51 -7.97 -15.40 -10.66
C TYR A 51 -7.37 -16.04 -11.91
N GLU A 52 -8.19 -16.25 -12.93
CA GLU A 52 -7.72 -16.64 -14.25
C GLU A 52 -7.43 -15.40 -15.09
N LYS A 53 -6.42 -15.44 -15.96
CA LYS A 53 -6.10 -14.29 -16.82
C LYS A 53 -7.26 -13.94 -17.74
N ASP A 54 -8.02 -14.95 -18.15
CA ASP A 54 -9.17 -14.83 -19.05
C ASP A 54 -10.38 -14.19 -18.35
N ASP A 55 -10.34 -14.03 -17.02
CA ASP A 55 -11.34 -13.25 -16.27
C ASP A 55 -11.23 -11.75 -16.57
N PHE A 56 -10.11 -11.29 -17.12
CA PHE A 56 -9.82 -9.87 -17.33
C PHE A 56 -9.78 -9.50 -18.81
N PRO A 57 -10.67 -8.60 -19.29
CA PRO A 57 -10.57 -8.02 -20.62
C PRO A 57 -9.22 -7.34 -20.90
N VAL A 58 -8.58 -6.81 -19.86
CA VAL A 58 -7.22 -6.26 -19.93
C VAL A 58 -6.37 -6.97 -18.89
N TYR A 59 -5.28 -7.62 -19.31
CA TYR A 59 -4.31 -8.24 -18.42
C TYR A 59 -2.90 -8.04 -18.98
N ASP A 60 -2.22 -6.99 -18.52
CA ASP A 60 -0.89 -6.61 -18.97
C ASP A 60 0.14 -6.97 -17.89
N VAL A 61 1.17 -7.73 -18.28
CA VAL A 61 2.31 -8.08 -17.41
C VAL A 61 3.57 -7.46 -17.97
N LYS A 62 4.36 -6.79 -17.13
CA LYS A 62 5.60 -6.14 -17.56
C LYS A 62 6.63 -7.16 -18.04
N GLY A 63 6.88 -7.23 -19.34
CA GLY A 63 7.98 -7.95 -19.95
C GLY A 63 9.22 -7.06 -20.19
N ASP A 64 10.19 -7.62 -20.90
CA ASP A 64 11.45 -6.97 -21.29
C ASP A 64 11.74 -7.36 -22.76
N PRO A 65 11.93 -6.43 -23.72
CA PRO A 65 11.79 -4.97 -23.66
C PRO A 65 10.42 -4.52 -24.21
N ASP A 66 9.40 -4.41 -23.35
CA ASP A 66 8.05 -3.99 -23.77
C ASP A 66 7.85 -2.47 -23.65
N GLU A 67 7.09 -1.90 -24.60
CA GLU A 67 6.48 -0.57 -24.45
C GLU A 67 5.48 -0.60 -23.29
N TRP A 68 5.97 -0.28 -22.09
CA TRP A 68 5.18 -0.30 -20.87
C TRP A 68 4.38 1.00 -20.72
N LYS A 69 3.08 0.93 -21.01
CA LYS A 69 2.16 2.08 -20.94
C LYS A 69 1.63 2.39 -19.53
N HIS A 70 1.91 1.51 -18.56
CA HIS A 70 1.44 1.67 -17.19
C HIS A 70 2.48 2.41 -16.34
N GLY A 71 2.06 2.99 -15.24
CA GLY A 71 2.95 3.75 -14.34
C GLY A 71 4.19 2.98 -13.89
N ASP A 72 5.24 3.74 -13.56
CA ASP A 72 6.49 3.19 -13.06
C ASP A 72 6.29 2.31 -11.83
N GLY A 73 7.07 1.23 -11.76
CA GLY A 73 6.98 0.25 -10.67
C GLY A 73 5.78 -0.71 -10.73
N ILE A 74 4.83 -0.55 -11.67
CA ILE A 74 3.78 -1.55 -11.92
C ILE A 74 4.37 -2.74 -12.67
N PHE A 75 4.06 -3.95 -12.21
CA PHE A 75 4.45 -5.22 -12.82
C PHE A 75 3.28 -5.96 -13.46
N VAL A 76 2.07 -5.78 -12.93
CA VAL A 76 0.83 -6.31 -13.49
C VAL A 76 -0.22 -5.21 -13.41
N TYR A 77 -0.96 -5.04 -14.51
CA TYR A 77 -2.17 -4.22 -14.57
C TYR A 77 -3.29 -5.08 -15.13
N ALA A 78 -4.44 -5.10 -14.48
CA ALA A 78 -5.60 -5.81 -14.99
C ALA A 78 -6.89 -5.01 -14.79
N GLU A 79 -7.86 -5.18 -15.69
CA GLU A 79 -9.20 -4.62 -15.58
C GLU A 79 -10.21 -5.75 -15.67
N ALA A 80 -11.10 -5.85 -14.69
CA ALA A 80 -12.19 -6.81 -14.68
C ALA A 80 -13.38 -6.32 -15.53
N PRO A 81 -14.29 -7.20 -15.97
CA PRO A 81 -15.44 -6.84 -16.80
C PRO A 81 -16.36 -5.79 -16.15
N GLU A 82 -16.45 -5.80 -14.83
CA GLU A 82 -17.27 -4.88 -14.05
C GLU A 82 -16.54 -3.56 -13.70
N GLY A 83 -15.37 -3.33 -14.31
CA GLY A 83 -14.62 -2.08 -14.20
C GLY A 83 -13.63 -2.02 -13.04
N GLU A 84 -13.57 -3.04 -12.17
CA GLU A 84 -12.54 -3.10 -11.13
C GLU A 84 -11.14 -3.10 -11.76
N LYS A 85 -10.23 -2.31 -11.18
CA LYS A 85 -8.86 -2.18 -11.69
C LYS A 85 -7.88 -2.71 -10.67
N PHE A 86 -6.93 -3.51 -11.13
CA PHE A 86 -5.91 -4.14 -10.34
C PHE A 86 -4.56 -3.63 -10.79
N TRP A 87 -3.69 -3.28 -9.85
CA TRP A 87 -2.28 -3.15 -10.16
C TRP A 87 -1.40 -3.72 -9.05
N VAL A 88 -0.32 -4.37 -9.48
CA VAL A 88 0.69 -4.96 -8.60
C VAL A 88 1.98 -4.19 -8.78
N ARG A 89 2.52 -3.68 -7.67
CA ARG A 89 3.75 -2.89 -7.60
C ARG A 89 4.74 -3.54 -6.65
N ILE A 90 6.02 -3.22 -6.85
CA ILE A 90 7.06 -3.50 -5.84
C ILE A 90 7.44 -2.18 -5.19
N GLU A 91 7.30 -2.11 -3.87
CA GLU A 91 7.84 -1.04 -3.05
C GLU A 91 9.08 -1.50 -2.29
N THR A 92 9.96 -0.56 -1.97
CA THR A 92 11.24 -0.86 -1.31
C THR A 92 11.33 -0.07 -0.01
N THR A 93 11.67 -0.74 1.08
CA THR A 93 12.03 -0.08 2.35
C THR A 93 13.38 -0.56 2.85
N PRO A 94 14.05 0.19 3.73
CA PRO A 94 15.23 -0.31 4.44
C PRO A 94 14.92 -1.57 5.26
N ASN A 95 15.88 -2.47 5.37
CA ASN A 95 15.80 -3.69 6.19
C ASN A 95 16.39 -3.45 7.60
N GLU A 96 15.81 -2.53 8.35
CA GLU A 96 16.33 -2.09 9.65
C GLU A 96 16.37 -3.21 10.70
N LEU A 97 15.44 -4.16 10.59
CA LEU A 97 15.33 -5.32 11.48
C LEU A 97 16.23 -6.50 11.07
N ASN A 98 17.01 -6.36 9.99
CA ASN A 98 17.85 -7.42 9.44
C ASN A 98 17.08 -8.73 9.19
N LEU A 99 15.83 -8.61 8.70
CA LEU A 99 14.96 -9.74 8.40
C LEU A 99 15.62 -10.64 7.36
N LYS A 100 15.33 -11.93 7.46
CA LYS A 100 15.92 -12.96 6.60
C LYS A 100 14.85 -13.65 5.78
N GLY A 101 15.08 -13.72 4.48
CA GLY A 101 14.24 -14.50 3.59
C GLY A 101 14.65 -15.97 3.55
N THR A 102 13.68 -16.88 3.61
CA THR A 102 13.86 -18.26 3.17
C THR A 102 13.60 -18.29 1.65
N ASN A 103 14.60 -18.68 0.85
CA ASN A 103 14.56 -18.57 -0.61
C ASN A 103 14.20 -17.15 -1.11
N GLY A 104 14.63 -16.13 -0.37
CA GLY A 104 14.39 -14.72 -0.70
C GLY A 104 13.06 -14.14 -0.21
N LYS A 105 12.15 -14.93 0.37
CA LYS A 105 10.87 -14.45 0.94
C LYS A 105 10.91 -14.46 2.47
N VAL A 106 10.48 -13.38 3.09
CA VAL A 106 10.30 -13.29 4.55
C VAL A 106 9.00 -14.02 4.90
N GLU A 107 9.10 -15.08 5.69
CA GLU A 107 7.97 -15.92 6.12
C GLU A 107 7.46 -15.55 7.52
N GLU A 108 8.17 -14.65 8.20
CA GLU A 108 7.80 -14.11 9.50
C GLU A 108 6.48 -13.33 9.38
N LYS A 109 5.68 -13.29 10.44
CA LYS A 109 4.53 -12.41 10.52
C LYS A 109 5.01 -10.95 10.60
N LEU A 110 4.48 -10.10 9.73
CA LEU A 110 4.88 -8.70 9.63
C LEU A 110 3.69 -7.75 9.82
N PHE A 111 4.00 -6.54 10.24
CA PHE A 111 3.10 -5.41 10.38
C PHE A 111 3.70 -4.26 9.58
N HIS A 112 3.00 -3.86 8.52
CA HIS A 112 3.42 -2.79 7.62
C HIS A 112 2.68 -1.51 7.98
N VAL A 113 3.42 -0.45 8.26
CA VAL A 113 2.84 0.89 8.39
C VAL A 113 2.67 1.44 6.98
N ILE A 114 1.44 1.79 6.62
CA ILE A 114 1.09 2.31 5.31
C ILE A 114 0.52 3.71 5.48
N GLN A 115 1.05 4.67 4.73
CA GLN A 115 0.49 6.00 4.60
C GLN A 115 -0.23 6.11 3.27
N THR A 116 -1.48 6.55 3.30
CA THR A 116 -2.25 6.96 2.12
C THR A 116 -2.50 8.45 2.16
N THR A 117 -2.07 9.16 1.11
CA THR A 117 -2.38 10.58 0.91
C THR A 117 -3.49 10.69 -0.13
N ILE A 118 -4.62 11.30 0.25
CA ILE A 118 -5.76 11.55 -0.63
C ILE A 118 -5.76 13.04 -1.03
N HIS A 119 -5.62 13.30 -2.32
CA HIS A 119 -5.44 14.65 -2.86
C HIS A 119 -6.77 15.34 -3.17
N TYR A 120 -7.60 15.58 -2.15
CA TYR A 120 -8.90 16.26 -2.33
C TYR A 120 -8.80 17.67 -2.91
N ASN A 121 -7.64 18.31 -2.74
CA ASN A 121 -7.30 19.59 -3.37
C ASN A 121 -7.18 19.51 -4.90
N LYS A 122 -6.81 18.35 -5.44
CA LYS A 122 -6.69 18.08 -6.89
C LYS A 122 -7.92 17.40 -7.46
N ASP A 123 -8.53 16.51 -6.67
CA ASP A 123 -9.68 15.72 -7.06
C ASP A 123 -10.62 15.51 -5.85
N ARG A 124 -11.78 16.18 -5.90
CA ARG A 124 -12.77 16.12 -4.84
C ARG A 124 -13.42 14.75 -4.67
N SER A 125 -13.30 13.86 -5.65
CA SER A 125 -13.81 12.50 -5.50
C SER A 125 -12.94 11.67 -4.54
N GLY A 126 -11.66 12.01 -4.42
CA GLY A 126 -10.69 11.27 -3.62
C GLY A 126 -10.07 10.08 -4.35
N ALA A 127 -10.35 9.89 -5.64
CA ALA A 127 -9.76 8.83 -6.45
C ALA A 127 -8.25 9.04 -6.67
N ILE A 128 -7.81 10.30 -6.79
CA ILE A 128 -6.38 10.62 -6.82
C ILE A 128 -5.80 10.49 -5.40
N ARG A 129 -5.06 9.42 -5.19
CA ARG A 129 -4.35 9.13 -3.95
C ARG A 129 -3.07 8.37 -4.21
N ASP A 130 -2.12 8.57 -3.31
CA ASP A 130 -0.86 7.84 -3.27
C ASP A 130 -0.81 7.00 -2.00
N THR A 131 -0.11 5.88 -2.06
CA THR A 131 0.05 5.01 -0.90
C THR A 131 1.47 4.48 -0.86
N SER A 132 2.12 4.56 0.29
CA SER A 132 3.51 4.14 0.51
C SER A 132 3.64 3.31 1.78
N ILE A 133 4.61 2.39 1.80
CA ILE A 133 5.00 1.66 2.99
C ILE A 133 6.07 2.46 3.74
N GLU A 134 5.74 2.86 4.96
CA GLU A 134 6.56 3.75 5.81
C GLU A 134 7.41 2.98 6.82
N GLY A 135 7.18 1.67 6.94
CA GLY A 135 7.98 0.79 7.77
C GLY A 135 7.42 -0.63 7.85
N THR A 136 8.27 -1.57 8.24
CA THR A 136 7.93 -2.98 8.41
C THR A 136 8.43 -3.49 9.75
N PHE A 137 7.54 -4.09 10.53
CA PHE A 137 7.79 -4.49 11.91
C PHE A 137 7.35 -5.93 12.16
N THR A 138 7.94 -6.59 13.16
CA THR A 138 7.58 -7.96 13.56
C THR A 138 6.52 -8.01 14.66
N ASN A 139 6.20 -6.85 15.27
CA ASN A 139 5.16 -6.72 16.29
C ASN A 139 4.31 -5.46 16.08
N PHE A 140 3.08 -5.51 16.59
CA PHE A 140 2.10 -4.44 16.43
C PHE A 140 2.48 -3.17 17.20
N ASP A 141 3.06 -3.29 18.39
CA ASP A 141 3.35 -2.13 19.24
C ASP A 141 4.39 -1.20 18.61
N ASP A 142 5.44 -1.77 17.99
CA ASP A 142 6.45 -0.98 17.29
C ASP A 142 5.91 -0.38 15.98
N ALA A 143 5.08 -1.13 15.24
CA ALA A 143 4.35 -0.58 14.09
C ALA A 143 3.43 0.58 14.52
N LYS A 144 2.74 0.46 15.65
CA LYS A 144 1.88 1.50 16.19
C LYS A 144 2.66 2.74 16.60
N LYS A 145 3.82 2.59 17.24
CA LYS A 145 4.71 3.73 17.55
C LYS A 145 5.12 4.46 16.28
N LYS A 146 5.55 3.75 15.23
CA LYS A 146 5.90 4.35 13.95
C LYS A 146 4.71 5.02 13.28
N ALA A 147 3.53 4.39 13.30
CA ALA A 147 2.31 4.93 12.71
C ALA A 147 1.91 6.28 13.36
N LEU A 148 1.98 6.38 14.69
CA LEU A 148 1.66 7.60 15.44
C LEU A 148 2.61 8.77 15.16
N THR A 149 3.82 8.50 14.68
CA THR A 149 4.82 9.53 14.33
C THR A 149 5.09 9.59 12.83
N CYS A 150 4.28 8.92 12.01
CA CYS A 150 4.56 8.73 10.59
C CYS A 150 4.54 10.05 9.80
N LEU A 151 3.67 10.97 10.21
CA LEU A 151 3.47 12.28 9.58
C LEU A 151 4.23 13.41 10.28
N LEU A 152 5.09 13.10 11.25
CA LEU A 152 5.72 14.07 12.13
C LEU A 152 7.25 13.98 12.02
N ASP A 153 7.92 15.11 12.12
CA ASP A 153 9.38 15.20 12.14
C ASP A 153 9.85 16.37 13.02
N GLU A 154 11.07 16.86 12.82
CA GLU A 154 11.64 17.97 13.60
C GLU A 154 10.98 19.33 13.30
N ASP A 155 10.41 19.48 12.11
CA ASP A 155 9.79 20.72 11.61
C ASP A 155 8.26 20.61 11.54
N VAL A 156 7.70 19.40 11.53
CA VAL A 156 6.27 19.12 11.42
C VAL A 156 5.72 18.50 12.70
N SER A 157 4.80 19.22 13.32
CA SER A 157 4.07 18.83 14.51
C SER A 157 2.58 18.62 14.21
N LYS A 158 1.84 18.05 15.18
CA LYS A 158 0.40 17.83 15.06
C LYS A 158 -0.39 19.14 14.82
N SER A 159 0.08 20.27 15.36
CA SER A 159 -0.59 21.56 15.19
C SER A 159 -0.44 22.18 13.79
N ASP A 160 0.41 21.60 12.94
CA ASP A 160 0.57 22.03 11.55
C ASP A 160 -0.52 21.44 10.63
N PHE A 161 -1.34 20.53 11.16
CA PHE A 161 -2.51 19.98 10.50
C PHE A 161 -3.78 20.72 10.93
N ALA A 162 -4.75 20.79 10.02
CA ALA A 162 -6.08 21.30 10.35
C ALA A 162 -6.82 20.36 11.30
N GLU A 163 -6.65 19.05 11.11
CA GLU A 163 -7.17 17.99 11.96
C GLU A 163 -6.10 16.89 12.11
N TYR A 164 -5.99 16.29 13.29
CA TYR A 164 -5.06 15.20 13.57
C TYR A 164 -5.65 14.29 14.65
N ASP A 165 -6.20 13.16 14.21
CA ASP A 165 -6.89 12.19 15.03
C ASP A 165 -6.07 10.89 15.17
N GLU A 166 -5.98 10.39 16.41
CA GLU A 166 -5.26 9.16 16.72
C GLU A 166 -6.20 8.10 17.29
N PHE A 167 -6.04 6.85 16.87
CA PHE A 167 -6.79 5.74 17.41
C PHE A 167 -6.29 5.36 18.81
N THR A 168 -7.12 5.68 19.82
CA THR A 168 -6.86 5.39 21.24
C THR A 168 -7.78 4.32 21.82
N GLY A 169 -8.56 3.62 20.98
CA GLY A 169 -9.54 2.62 21.41
C GLY A 169 -10.99 3.13 21.47
N GLN A 170 -11.27 4.28 20.85
CA GLN A 170 -12.61 4.84 20.73
C GLN A 170 -13.56 3.95 19.92
N GLN A 171 -14.83 3.85 20.34
CA GLN A 171 -15.85 3.04 19.67
C GLN A 171 -16.29 3.63 18.32
N ASP A 172 -16.36 4.96 18.22
CA ASP A 172 -16.84 5.67 17.02
C ASP A 172 -15.69 6.03 16.06
N TRP A 173 -14.77 5.10 15.82
CA TRP A 173 -13.63 5.33 14.91
C TRP A 173 -14.06 5.22 13.45
N ALA A 174 -14.21 6.36 12.78
CA ALA A 174 -14.78 6.46 11.44
C ALA A 174 -13.81 6.12 10.29
N PHE A 175 -12.51 5.93 10.58
CA PHE A 175 -11.46 5.87 9.55
C PHE A 175 -11.02 4.44 9.19
N GLY A 176 -11.68 3.43 9.73
CA GLY A 176 -11.38 2.00 9.49
C GLY A 176 -10.57 1.36 10.61
N GLU A 177 -10.80 0.06 10.82
CA GLU A 177 -10.27 -0.70 11.98
C GLU A 177 -8.74 -0.77 12.03
N ASP A 178 -8.08 -0.74 10.87
CA ASP A 178 -6.62 -0.80 10.76
C ASP A 178 -5.95 0.59 10.83
N THR A 179 -6.75 1.68 10.81
CA THR A 179 -6.25 3.06 10.79
C THR A 179 -5.84 3.49 12.19
N ILE A 180 -4.60 3.96 12.32
CA ILE A 180 -4.02 4.46 13.57
C ILE A 180 -4.04 5.98 13.63
N VAL A 181 -3.83 6.66 12.50
CA VAL A 181 -3.87 8.12 12.40
C VAL A 181 -4.71 8.53 11.20
N HIS A 182 -5.58 9.51 11.38
CA HIS A 182 -6.14 10.31 10.30
C HIS A 182 -5.73 11.76 10.51
N ALA A 183 -5.33 12.45 9.45
CA ALA A 183 -5.00 13.86 9.53
C ALA A 183 -5.46 14.60 8.27
N VAL A 184 -5.75 15.89 8.42
CA VAL A 184 -6.11 16.78 7.33
C VAL A 184 -5.09 17.92 7.25
N GLY A 185 -4.37 18.00 6.14
CA GLY A 185 -3.45 19.10 5.87
C GLY A 185 -4.21 20.41 5.65
N VAL A 186 -3.57 21.55 5.94
CA VAL A 186 -4.15 22.90 5.75
C VAL A 186 -4.60 23.18 4.32
N ALA A 187 -4.01 22.49 3.34
CA ALA A 187 -4.37 22.59 1.92
C ALA A 187 -5.55 21.67 1.53
N GLY A 188 -6.12 20.91 2.47
CA GLY A 188 -7.25 20.00 2.25
C GLY A 188 -6.88 18.57 1.87
N GLU A 189 -5.60 18.23 1.81
CA GLU A 189 -5.16 16.84 1.64
C GLU A 189 -5.49 16.02 2.88
N ASN A 190 -5.90 14.77 2.69
CA ASN A 190 -6.15 13.85 3.79
C ASN A 190 -5.01 12.82 3.85
N TYR A 191 -4.59 12.48 5.06
CA TYR A 191 -3.59 11.46 5.33
C TYR A 191 -4.20 10.38 6.20
N VAL A 192 -4.06 9.14 5.78
CA VAL A 192 -4.52 7.95 6.51
C VAL A 192 -3.30 7.09 6.77
N VAL A 193 -2.98 6.84 8.04
CA VAL A 193 -1.89 5.94 8.43
C VAL A 193 -2.50 4.70 9.05
N ALA A 194 -2.29 3.55 8.41
CA ALA A 194 -2.84 2.26 8.81
C ALA A 194 -1.75 1.21 9.04
N ILE A 195 -2.09 0.16 9.77
CA ILE A 195 -1.20 -1.00 9.96
C ILE A 195 -1.81 -2.21 9.27
N ILE A 196 -1.17 -2.70 8.21
CA ILE A 196 -1.56 -3.94 7.54
C ILE A 196 -0.72 -5.09 8.08
N ARG A 197 -1.39 -6.15 8.56
CA ARG A 197 -0.76 -7.40 8.97
C ARG A 197 -0.60 -8.34 7.78
N LYS A 198 0.58 -8.95 7.62
CA LYS A 198 0.84 -10.02 6.66
C LYS A 198 1.50 -11.24 7.30
#